data_AF-A0A811QPB1-F1
#
_entry.id   AF-A0A811QPB1-F1
#
_cell.length_a   1.000
_cell.length_b   1.000
_cell.length_c   1.000
_cell.angle_alpha   90.00
_cell.angle_beta   90.00
_cell.angle_gamma   90.00
#
_symmetry.space_group_name_H-M   'P 1'
#
loop_
_entity.id
_entity.type
_entity.pdbx_description
1 polymer ?
#
loop_
_entity_poly.entity_id
_entity_poly.type
_entity_poly.pdbx_seq_one_letter_code
_entity_poly.pdbx_strand_id
1 'polypeptide(L)'
;MASKVVDLRSDTVTKPSEAMRAVMAAADVDDDVLGDDPTAQRFEAEMAAIMGKEAALFVPSGTMGNLISVLVHCDVRGSEAILGDNSHIHVYENGGISTIGGVHPRTVKNNPDGTMDIDKIVAAIRHPDLHYPTTKLICLENTHGK
;
A
#
# COMPACT_ATOMS: atom_id res chain seq x y z
N MET A 1 -21.61 31.25 -3.28
CA MET A 1 -21.30 30.47 -2.07
C MET A 1 -21.28 29.01 -2.48
N ALA A 2 -20.18 28.28 -2.28
CA ALA A 2 -20.21 26.83 -2.49
C ALA A 2 -21.25 26.23 -1.53
N SER A 3 -22.17 25.43 -2.06
CA SER A 3 -23.12 24.66 -1.26
C SER A 3 -22.34 23.88 -0.19
N LYS A 4 -22.69 24.06 1.10
CA LYS A 4 -22.16 23.21 2.17
C LYS A 4 -22.85 21.85 2.08
N VAL A 5 -22.27 20.95 1.30
CA VAL A 5 -22.71 19.56 1.17
C VAL A 5 -22.08 18.75 2.29
N VAL A 6 -22.91 18.00 3.02
CA VAL A 6 -22.42 16.94 3.92
C VAL A 6 -22.09 15.75 3.03
N ASP A 7 -20.79 15.50 2.81
CA ASP A 7 -20.29 14.42 1.95
C ASP A 7 -19.72 13.28 2.81
N LEU A 8 -20.44 12.16 2.87
CA LEU A 8 -20.07 10.97 3.66
C LEU A 8 -19.64 9.80 2.77
N ARG A 9 -19.23 10.06 1.52
CA ARG A 9 -18.84 9.00 0.57
C ARG A 9 -17.52 8.32 0.97
N SER A 10 -16.54 9.10 1.42
CA SER A 10 -15.22 8.65 1.88
C SER A 10 -14.49 9.82 2.55
N ASP A 11 -13.55 9.54 3.43
CA ASP A 11 -12.56 10.49 3.95
C ASP A 11 -11.60 11.06 2.87
N THR A 12 -11.47 10.39 1.73
CA THR A 12 -10.69 10.87 0.57
C THR A 12 -11.24 12.16 -0.06
N VAL A 13 -12.47 12.58 0.27
CA VAL A 13 -13.07 13.84 -0.22
C VAL A 13 -12.57 15.08 0.54
N THR A 14 -11.70 14.89 1.53
CA THR A 14 -11.10 15.97 2.32
C THR A 14 -10.39 16.99 1.44
N LYS A 15 -10.47 18.26 1.83
CA LYS A 15 -9.83 19.38 1.13
C LYS A 15 -8.75 19.99 2.00
N PRO A 16 -7.60 20.40 1.43
CA PRO A 16 -6.57 21.11 2.18
C PRO A 16 -7.13 22.36 2.86
N SER A 17 -6.85 22.49 4.16
CA SER A 17 -7.15 23.69 4.95
C SER A 17 -6.34 24.90 4.44
N GLU A 18 -6.71 26.11 4.85
CA GLU A 18 -5.96 27.31 4.48
C GLU A 18 -4.50 27.25 4.96
N ALA A 19 -4.27 26.75 6.17
CA ALA A 19 -2.93 26.54 6.71
C ALA A 19 -2.12 25.55 5.87
N MET A 20 -2.72 24.41 5.49
CA MET A 20 -2.05 23.42 4.62
C MET A 20 -1.71 24.03 3.25
N ARG A 21 -2.61 24.80 2.66
CA ARG A 21 -2.37 25.50 1.38
C ARG A 21 -1.23 26.50 1.47
N ALA A 22 -1.14 27.26 2.56
CA ALA A 22 -0.06 28.21 2.78
C ALA A 22 1.31 27.51 2.90
N VAL A 23 1.37 26.39 3.63
CA VAL A 23 2.61 25.60 3.75
C VAL A 23 3.00 24.98 2.41
N MET A 24 2.06 24.41 1.67
CA MET A 24 2.33 23.86 0.33
C MET A 24 2.87 24.91 -0.64
N ALA A 25 2.29 26.12 -0.63
CA ALA A 25 2.72 27.20 -1.51
C ALA A 25 4.10 27.79 -1.15
N ALA A 26 4.52 27.64 0.10
CA ALA A 26 5.81 28.12 0.61
C ALA A 26 6.86 27.00 0.75
N ALA A 27 6.56 25.78 0.29
CA ALA A 27 7.48 24.65 0.38
C ALA A 27 8.74 24.90 -0.46
N ASP A 28 9.89 24.56 0.11
CA ASP A 28 11.15 24.51 -0.62
C ASP A 28 11.18 23.19 -1.41
N VAL A 29 11.40 23.26 -2.71
CA VAL A 29 11.23 22.14 -3.64
C VAL A 29 12.36 22.10 -4.66
N ASP A 30 12.69 20.89 -5.11
CA ASP A 30 13.69 20.67 -6.15
C ASP A 30 13.42 19.35 -6.89
N ASP A 31 14.37 18.85 -7.67
CA ASP A 31 14.26 17.59 -8.41
C ASP A 31 14.42 16.36 -7.48
N ASP A 32 13.30 15.70 -7.18
CA ASP A 32 13.25 14.47 -6.38
C ASP A 32 13.93 13.27 -7.08
N VAL A 33 14.02 13.24 -8.42
CA VAL A 33 14.72 12.16 -9.14
C VAL A 33 16.22 12.20 -8.89
N LEU A 34 16.78 13.41 -8.70
CA LEU A 34 18.16 13.60 -8.27
C LEU A 34 18.35 13.45 -6.75
N GLY A 35 17.23 13.37 -6.03
CA GLY A 35 17.20 13.28 -4.58
C GLY A 35 17.49 14.61 -3.90
N ASP A 36 17.19 15.74 -4.54
CA ASP A 36 17.53 17.07 -4.01
C ASP A 36 16.31 17.81 -3.41
N ASP A 37 15.08 17.29 -3.52
CA ASP A 37 13.88 17.94 -2.95
C ASP A 37 13.91 17.93 -1.41
N PRO A 38 14.09 19.09 -0.75
CA PRO A 38 14.28 19.14 0.70
C PRO A 38 12.99 18.93 1.49
N THR A 39 11.82 19.11 0.86
CA THR A 39 10.53 18.87 1.52
C THR A 39 10.17 17.40 1.47
N ALA A 40 10.41 16.72 0.35
CA ALA A 40 10.24 15.27 0.22
C ALA A 40 11.17 14.51 1.19
N GLN A 41 12.47 14.82 1.18
CA GLN A 41 13.45 14.20 2.09
C GLN A 41 13.08 14.34 3.57
N ARG A 42 12.67 15.54 3.99
CA ARG A 42 12.23 15.77 5.38
C ARG A 42 11.00 14.93 5.72
N PHE A 43 10.03 14.88 4.82
CA PHE A 43 8.83 14.07 5.03
C PHE A 43 9.16 12.58 5.16
N GLU A 44 9.98 12.05 4.26
CA GLU A 44 10.40 10.65 4.30
C GLU A 44 11.20 10.32 5.56
N ALA A 45 12.15 11.18 5.95
CA ALA A 45 12.92 11.00 7.19
C ALA A 45 12.02 11.02 8.44
N GLU A 46 11.05 11.93 8.49
CA GLU A 46 10.08 12.00 9.59
C GLU A 46 9.20 10.74 9.63
N MET A 47 8.69 10.28 8.48
CA MET A 47 7.86 9.07 8.42
C MET A 47 8.65 7.81 8.79
N ALA A 48 9.91 7.70 8.35
CA ALA A 48 10.79 6.60 8.75
C ALA A 48 10.98 6.57 10.27
N ALA A 49 11.22 7.74 10.89
CA ALA A 49 11.36 7.86 12.33
C ALA A 49 10.08 7.50 13.10
N ILE A 50 8.91 8.00 12.65
CA ILE A 50 7.61 7.68 13.27
C ILE A 50 7.32 6.19 13.21
N MET A 51 7.65 5.53 12.10
CA MET A 51 7.38 4.11 11.89
C MET A 51 8.48 3.19 12.46
N GLY A 52 9.57 3.75 12.99
CA GLY A 52 10.72 2.99 13.48
C GLY A 52 11.39 2.15 12.38
N LYS A 53 11.52 2.71 11.16
CA LYS A 53 12.12 2.09 9.98
C LYS A 53 13.37 2.86 9.53
N GLU A 54 14.22 2.19 8.75
CA GLU A 54 15.47 2.77 8.26
C GLU A 54 15.26 3.84 7.19
N ALA A 55 14.19 3.72 6.40
CA ALA A 55 13.84 4.64 5.32
C ALA A 55 12.32 4.66 5.06
N ALA A 56 11.87 5.66 4.31
CA ALA A 56 10.52 5.76 3.75
C ALA A 56 10.62 6.26 2.30
N LEU A 57 9.51 6.14 1.55
CA LEU A 57 9.40 6.61 0.17
C LEU A 57 8.04 7.29 -0.02
N PHE A 58 8.04 8.53 -0.50
CA PHE A 58 6.83 9.25 -0.86
C PHE A 58 6.30 8.75 -2.21
N VAL A 59 5.00 8.45 -2.27
CA VAL A 59 4.35 7.94 -3.48
C VAL A 59 3.05 8.70 -3.75
N PRO A 60 2.63 8.85 -5.03
CA PRO A 60 1.42 9.58 -5.38
C PRO A 60 0.11 8.98 -4.88
N SER A 61 0.07 7.68 -4.56
CA SER A 61 -1.14 7.00 -4.09
C SER A 61 -0.84 5.75 -3.26
N GLY A 62 -1.80 5.35 -2.42
CA GLY A 62 -1.73 4.09 -1.68
C GLY A 62 -1.64 2.86 -2.60
N THR A 63 -2.33 2.87 -3.74
CA THR A 63 -2.21 1.81 -4.76
C THR A 63 -0.78 1.67 -5.30
N MET A 64 -0.07 2.78 -5.52
CA MET A 64 1.33 2.71 -5.94
C MET A 64 2.23 2.21 -4.80
N GLY A 65 1.98 2.65 -3.57
CA GLY A 65 2.72 2.18 -2.39
C GLY A 65 2.60 0.67 -2.19
N ASN A 66 1.38 0.13 -2.27
CA ASN A 66 1.13 -1.32 -2.21
C ASN A 66 1.80 -2.06 -3.38
N LEU A 67 1.66 -1.56 -4.60
CA LEU A 67 2.25 -2.18 -5.79
C LEU A 67 3.78 -2.27 -5.68
N ILE A 68 4.45 -1.16 -5.32
CA ILE A 68 5.91 -1.14 -5.11
C ILE A 68 6.30 -2.12 -4.01
N SER A 69 5.60 -2.09 -2.87
CA SER A 69 5.88 -2.99 -1.74
C SER A 69 5.82 -4.46 -2.15
N VAL A 70 4.78 -4.84 -2.91
CA VAL A 70 4.63 -6.21 -3.42
C VAL A 70 5.73 -6.54 -4.42
N LEU A 71 6.05 -5.64 -5.36
CA LEU A 71 7.12 -5.86 -6.36
C LEU A 71 8.50 -6.05 -5.72
N VAL A 72 8.81 -5.29 -4.67
CA VAL A 72 10.10 -5.38 -3.96
C VAL A 72 10.22 -6.69 -3.18
N HIS A 73 9.13 -7.12 -2.51
CA HIS A 73 9.14 -8.37 -1.74
C HIS A 73 8.98 -9.63 -2.61
N CYS A 74 8.29 -9.51 -3.75
CA CYS A 74 8.11 -10.56 -4.74
C CYS A 74 9.10 -10.32 -5.90
N ASP A 75 10.37 -10.44 -5.58
CA ASP A 75 11.53 -10.10 -6.43
C ASP A 75 11.68 -10.97 -7.70
N VAL A 76 10.88 -12.03 -7.84
CA VAL A 76 10.88 -12.93 -9.00
C VAL A 76 9.48 -13.11 -9.57
N ARG A 77 9.36 -13.16 -10.90
CA ARG A 77 8.09 -13.51 -11.57
C ARG A 77 7.66 -14.92 -11.18
N GLY A 78 6.36 -15.12 -10.95
CA GLY A 78 5.86 -16.37 -10.39
C GLY A 78 6.02 -16.46 -8.86
N SER A 79 6.41 -15.37 -8.19
CA SER A 79 6.19 -15.22 -6.75
C SER A 79 4.69 -15.20 -6.44
N GLU A 80 4.34 -15.55 -5.22
CA GLU A 80 2.99 -15.53 -4.69
C GLU A 80 2.91 -14.67 -3.42
N ALA A 81 1.86 -13.85 -3.33
CA ALA A 81 1.53 -13.05 -2.15
C ALA A 81 0.22 -13.57 -1.53
N ILE A 82 0.28 -13.96 -0.26
CA ILE A 82 -0.90 -14.33 0.54
C ILE A 82 -1.56 -13.05 1.07
N LEU A 83 -2.87 -12.91 0.89
CA LEU A 83 -3.60 -11.69 1.26
C LEU A 83 -5.08 -11.99 1.50
N GLY A 84 -5.78 -11.09 2.16
CA GLY A 84 -7.20 -11.23 2.45
C GLY A 84 -8.07 -11.20 1.18
N ASP A 85 -9.09 -12.04 1.09
CA ASP A 85 -10.04 -12.05 -0.04
C ASP A 85 -10.81 -10.73 -0.22
N ASN A 86 -10.94 -9.92 0.84
CA ASN A 86 -11.54 -8.60 0.80
C ASN A 86 -10.53 -7.45 0.90
N SER A 87 -9.22 -7.74 0.90
CA SER A 87 -8.18 -6.68 1.00
C SER A 87 -8.20 -5.73 -0.20
N HIS A 88 -7.80 -4.48 0.03
CA HIS A 88 -7.76 -3.42 -0.97
C HIS A 88 -6.87 -3.80 -2.17
N ILE A 89 -5.70 -4.41 -1.87
CA ILE A 89 -4.77 -4.95 -2.88
C ILE A 89 -5.48 -5.95 -3.82
N HIS A 90 -6.37 -6.78 -3.28
CA HIS A 90 -7.08 -7.76 -4.08
C HIS A 90 -8.21 -7.15 -4.90
N VAL A 91 -9.08 -6.37 -4.23
CA VAL A 91 -10.39 -6.00 -4.76
C VAL A 91 -10.36 -4.69 -5.54
N TYR A 92 -9.61 -3.69 -5.07
CA TYR A 92 -9.74 -2.29 -5.50
C TYR A 92 -8.53 -1.76 -6.27
N GLU A 93 -7.49 -2.56 -6.48
CA GLU A 93 -6.27 -2.15 -7.17
C GLU A 93 -6.14 -2.75 -8.58
N ASN A 94 -7.28 -3.14 -9.17
CA ASN A 94 -7.38 -3.60 -10.56
C ASN A 94 -6.43 -4.76 -10.92
N GLY A 95 -6.10 -5.60 -9.93
CA GLY A 95 -5.15 -6.71 -10.10
C GLY A 95 -3.73 -6.24 -10.47
N GLY A 96 -3.30 -5.05 -10.03
CA GLY A 96 -2.00 -4.46 -10.36
C GLY A 96 -0.82 -5.40 -10.08
N ILE A 97 -0.84 -6.11 -8.95
CA ILE A 97 0.23 -7.04 -8.58
C ILE A 97 0.39 -8.20 -9.59
N SER A 98 -0.72 -8.66 -10.17
CA SER A 98 -0.72 -9.73 -11.18
C SER A 98 -0.32 -9.20 -12.55
N THR A 99 -0.92 -8.08 -12.96
CA THR A 99 -0.78 -7.53 -14.32
C THR A 99 0.57 -6.86 -14.55
N ILE A 100 1.07 -6.10 -13.57
CA ILE A 100 2.34 -5.37 -13.66
C ILE A 100 3.47 -6.24 -13.08
N GLY A 101 3.24 -6.80 -11.89
CA GLY A 101 4.27 -7.54 -11.16
C GLY A 101 4.45 -9.00 -11.54
N GLY A 102 3.48 -9.62 -12.21
CA GLY A 102 3.53 -11.07 -12.44
C GLY A 102 3.53 -11.88 -11.12
N VAL A 103 2.91 -11.32 -10.08
CA VAL A 103 2.76 -11.93 -8.76
C VAL A 103 1.42 -12.63 -8.68
N HIS A 104 1.42 -13.89 -8.26
CA HIS A 104 0.22 -14.68 -8.08
C HIS A 104 -0.49 -14.29 -6.75
N PRO A 105 -1.77 -13.87 -6.77
CA PRO A 105 -2.51 -13.64 -5.54
C PRO A 105 -3.00 -14.96 -4.93
N ARG A 106 -2.74 -15.18 -3.64
CA ARG A 106 -3.28 -16.30 -2.88
C ARG A 106 -4.20 -15.78 -1.79
N THR A 107 -5.50 -15.80 -2.05
CA THR A 107 -6.45 -15.27 -1.09
C THR A 107 -6.71 -16.22 0.07
N VAL A 108 -6.78 -15.67 1.27
CA VAL A 108 -7.30 -16.31 2.48
C VAL A 108 -8.52 -15.52 2.93
N LYS A 109 -9.58 -16.23 3.31
CA LYS A 109 -10.82 -15.58 3.72
C LYS A 109 -10.61 -14.70 4.95
N ASN A 110 -10.95 -13.42 4.85
CA ASN A 110 -10.98 -12.51 5.98
C ASN A 110 -12.06 -12.94 7.01
N ASN A 111 -11.74 -12.81 8.28
CA ASN A 111 -12.69 -12.89 9.38
C ASN A 111 -13.56 -11.61 9.41
N PRO A 112 -14.72 -11.62 10.11
CA PRO A 112 -15.59 -10.44 10.19
C PRO A 112 -14.95 -9.17 10.78
N ASP A 113 -13.83 -9.31 11.50
CA ASP A 113 -13.02 -8.21 12.05
C ASP A 113 -11.87 -7.77 11.12
N GLY A 114 -11.78 -8.36 9.93
CA GLY A 114 -10.73 -8.11 8.94
C GLY A 114 -9.46 -8.91 9.10
N THR A 115 -9.29 -9.63 10.22
CA THR A 115 -8.12 -10.50 10.42
C THR A 115 -8.16 -11.71 9.48
N MET A 116 -7.06 -12.45 9.42
CA MET A 116 -7.00 -13.76 8.76
C MET A 116 -6.60 -14.82 9.79
N ASP A 117 -7.23 -15.98 9.71
CA ASP A 117 -6.90 -17.14 10.54
C ASP A 117 -5.47 -17.61 10.24
N ILE A 118 -4.63 -17.68 11.28
CA ILE A 118 -3.21 -18.04 11.16
C ILE A 118 -3.04 -19.43 10.55
N ASP A 119 -3.88 -20.40 10.93
CA ASP A 119 -3.77 -21.77 10.40
C ASP A 119 -4.09 -21.80 8.91
N LYS A 120 -5.02 -20.94 8.45
CA LYS A 120 -5.32 -20.80 7.02
C LYS A 120 -4.21 -20.09 6.26
N ILE A 121 -3.53 -19.12 6.86
CA ILE A 121 -2.33 -18.50 6.28
C ILE A 121 -1.24 -19.57 6.12
N VAL A 122 -0.93 -20.32 7.17
CA VAL A 122 0.10 -21.38 7.15
C VAL A 122 -0.25 -22.44 6.11
N ALA A 123 -1.51 -22.89 6.04
CA ALA A 123 -1.97 -23.85 5.04
C ALA A 123 -1.95 -23.29 3.59
N ALA A 124 -1.91 -21.98 3.41
CA ALA A 124 -1.79 -21.34 2.11
C ALA A 124 -0.33 -21.22 1.62
N ILE A 125 0.66 -21.38 2.49
CA ILE A 125 2.07 -21.39 2.11
C ILE A 125 2.37 -22.65 1.31
N ARG A 126 2.87 -22.49 0.08
CA ARG A 126 3.21 -23.61 -0.79
C ARG A 126 4.59 -24.15 -0.45
N HIS A 127 4.73 -25.47 -0.48
CA HIS A 127 6.05 -26.09 -0.45
C HIS A 127 6.77 -25.91 -1.80
N PRO A 128 8.11 -25.93 -1.83
CA PRO A 128 8.85 -25.83 -3.09
C PRO A 128 8.53 -26.99 -4.03
N ASP A 129 7.94 -26.68 -5.18
CA ASP A 129 7.63 -27.62 -6.26
C ASP A 129 7.59 -26.89 -7.61
N LEU A 130 8.04 -27.55 -8.68
CA LEU A 130 8.07 -27.04 -10.06
C LEU A 130 6.71 -26.48 -10.53
N HIS A 131 5.60 -27.05 -10.06
CA HIS A 131 4.26 -26.71 -10.51
C HIS A 131 3.66 -25.50 -9.78
N TYR A 132 4.32 -25.00 -8.72
CA TYR A 132 3.77 -23.97 -7.85
C TYR A 132 4.53 -22.64 -7.96
N PRO A 133 3.82 -21.50 -7.85
CA PRO A 133 4.46 -20.23 -7.57
C PRO A 133 5.09 -20.26 -6.17
N THR A 134 6.12 -19.43 -5.96
CA THR A 134 6.83 -19.38 -4.68
C THR A 134 6.18 -18.38 -3.75
N THR A 135 5.63 -18.83 -2.62
CA THR A 135 5.10 -17.92 -1.59
C THR A 135 6.25 -17.07 -1.01
N LYS A 136 6.17 -15.75 -1.16
CA LYS A 136 7.22 -14.79 -0.74
C LYS A 136 6.74 -13.76 0.28
N LEU A 137 5.46 -13.43 0.25
CA LEU A 137 4.90 -12.31 1.00
C LEU A 137 3.54 -12.69 1.61
N ILE A 138 3.28 -12.17 2.82
CA ILE A 138 1.96 -12.15 3.46
C ILE A 138 1.59 -10.69 3.67
N CYS A 139 0.48 -10.23 3.09
CA CYS A 139 -0.04 -8.88 3.24
C CYS A 139 -1.20 -8.87 4.24
N LEU A 140 -1.14 -7.94 5.20
CA LEU A 140 -2.22 -7.65 6.16
C LEU A 140 -2.72 -6.23 5.94
N GLU A 141 -3.96 -5.95 6.31
CA GLU A 141 -4.59 -4.63 6.17
C GLU A 141 -5.08 -4.12 7.53
N ASN A 142 -4.70 -2.89 7.88
CA ASN A 142 -5.14 -2.23 9.10
C ASN A 142 -5.23 -0.70 8.89
N THR A 143 -6.37 -0.05 9.08
CA THR A 143 -7.69 -0.63 9.40
C THR A 143 -8.30 -1.34 8.19
N HIS A 144 -9.07 -2.40 8.41
CA HIS A 144 -9.82 -3.09 7.36
C HIS A 144 -11.26 -2.58 7.28
N GLY A 145 -11.66 -2.08 6.10
CA GLY A 145 -13.04 -1.70 5.79
C GLY A 145 -13.92 -2.93 5.56
N LYS A 146 -15.24 -2.79 5.75
CA LYS A 146 -16.20 -3.87 5.46
C LYS A 146 -16.39 -4.11 3.98
#